data_AF-A0A2V9HN84-F1
#
_entry.id   AF-A0A2V9HN84-F1
#
_cell.length_a   1.000
_cell.length_b   1.000
_cell.length_c   1.000
_cell.angle_alpha   90.00
_cell.angle_beta   90.00
_cell.angle_gamma   90.00
#
_symmetry.space_group_name_H-M   'P 1'
#
loop_
_entity.id
_entity.type
_entity.pdbx_description
1 polymer ?
#
loop_
_entity_poly.entity_id
_entity_poly.type
_entity_poly.pdbx_seq_one_letter_code
_entity_poly.pdbx_strand_id
1 'polypeptide(L)'
;TWIGWYMQHLPHWFHAATAFGTLAVELALAWTMFLPRRIRILCFLIVTPWQIGIILSANYTFLNYLVLALGFLLLDDQFLLRYLPRFLKKSYLATKEAKPLAPPALEDQWRKKLRQQLSALMLAVTAVMLTWIFYATLAQMVWMVKPWPLPTMPVSALEPFRIANRYGLFAVMTRGRYEIDFQGSDDGQNWFAYPFRFKPQDPAKPPGIYAPYQPRFDWNLWFASLSSWRKEPIVVRTEQGLLRGDAEVLLLFSGNPFPHAAPRQVRCVVWQYWFTTPAEKRSQGMWWRRQLLGLYAPTLERQSDGRIVVLQWPATMEPHE
;
A
#
# COMPACT_ATOMS: atom_id res chain seq x y z
N THR A 1 -10.64 5.54 -7.37
CA THR A 1 -12.00 4.93 -7.44
C THR A 1 -12.83 5.69 -8.45
N TRP A 2 -14.07 5.29 -8.74
CA TRP A 2 -14.98 6.11 -9.55
C TRP A 2 -15.26 7.47 -8.91
N ILE A 3 -15.25 7.57 -7.57
CA ILE A 3 -15.30 8.85 -6.83
C ILE A 3 -14.04 9.68 -7.13
N GLY A 4 -12.86 9.06 -7.07
CA GLY A 4 -11.59 9.70 -7.41
C GLY A 4 -11.56 10.29 -8.82
N TRP A 5 -12.23 9.64 -9.80
CA TRP A 5 -12.40 10.20 -11.14
C TRP A 5 -13.14 11.55 -11.09
N TYR A 6 -14.24 11.66 -10.34
CA TYR A 6 -14.95 12.93 -10.19
C TYR A 6 -14.10 13.98 -9.45
N MET A 7 -13.39 13.56 -8.41
CA MET A 7 -12.54 14.46 -7.63
C MET A 7 -11.38 15.04 -8.44
N GLN A 8 -10.82 14.30 -9.40
CA GLN A 8 -9.77 14.80 -10.30
C GLN A 8 -10.17 16.10 -10.99
N HIS A 9 -11.44 16.25 -11.34
CA HIS A 9 -11.95 17.40 -12.07
C HIS A 9 -12.30 18.61 -11.18
N LEU A 10 -12.08 18.51 -9.86
CA LEU A 10 -12.19 19.64 -8.97
C LEU A 10 -11.10 20.69 -9.29
N PRO A 11 -11.37 21.98 -9.01
CA PRO A 11 -10.45 23.06 -9.32
C PRO A 11 -9.12 22.92 -8.59
N HIS A 12 -8.05 23.50 -9.15
CA HIS A 12 -6.70 23.38 -8.61
C HIS A 12 -6.58 23.76 -7.12
N TRP A 13 -7.31 24.79 -6.67
CA TRP A 13 -7.29 25.20 -5.26
C TRP A 13 -7.73 24.08 -4.32
N PHE A 14 -8.65 23.21 -4.75
CA PHE A 14 -9.12 22.08 -3.95
C PHE A 14 -7.99 21.06 -3.77
N HIS A 15 -7.29 20.73 -4.86
CA HIS A 15 -6.13 19.82 -4.84
C HIS A 15 -4.98 20.38 -4.00
N ALA A 16 -4.68 21.68 -4.14
CA ALA A 16 -3.67 22.34 -3.32
C ALA A 16 -4.04 22.36 -1.83
N ALA A 17 -5.30 22.69 -1.50
CA ALA A 17 -5.79 22.72 -0.12
C ALA A 17 -5.81 21.34 0.52
N THR A 18 -6.19 20.30 -0.22
CA THR A 18 -6.18 18.91 0.28
C THR A 18 -4.76 18.37 0.46
N ALA A 19 -3.83 18.72 -0.43
CA ALA A 19 -2.40 18.41 -0.24
C ALA A 19 -1.84 19.08 1.03
N PHE A 20 -2.08 20.38 1.20
CA PHE A 20 -1.69 21.09 2.42
C PHE A 20 -2.35 20.52 3.67
N GLY A 21 -3.66 20.25 3.61
CA GLY A 21 -4.42 19.67 4.70
C GLY A 21 -3.88 18.29 5.11
N THR A 22 -3.45 17.47 4.14
CA THR A 22 -2.82 16.17 4.41
C THR A 22 -1.54 16.37 5.22
N LEU A 23 -0.66 17.28 4.79
CA LEU A 23 0.58 17.59 5.52
C LEU A 23 0.30 18.14 6.93
N ALA A 24 -0.67 19.05 7.06
CA ALA A 24 -1.04 19.60 8.36
C ALA A 24 -1.60 18.52 9.31
N VAL A 25 -2.44 17.61 8.80
CA VAL A 25 -2.99 16.51 9.59
C VAL A 25 -1.91 15.52 10.00
N GLU A 26 -1.06 15.10 9.06
CA GLU A 26 -0.07 14.05 9.29
C GLU A 26 1.15 14.54 10.09
N LEU A 27 1.61 15.77 9.86
CA LEU A 27 2.83 16.30 10.50
C LEU A 27 2.57 17.11 11.76
N ALA A 28 1.37 17.70 11.92
CA ALA A 28 1.05 18.51 13.10
C ALA A 28 -0.06 17.90 13.94
N LEU A 29 -1.24 17.65 13.35
CA LEU A 29 -2.40 17.19 14.11
C LEU A 29 -2.19 15.82 14.75
N ALA A 30 -1.50 14.90 14.07
CA ALA A 30 -1.22 13.55 14.58
C ALA A 30 -0.56 13.58 15.97
N TRP A 31 0.38 14.51 16.23
CA TRP A 31 1.06 14.65 17.53
C TRP A 31 0.14 15.03 18.68
N THR A 32 -1.00 15.63 18.37
CA THR A 32 -2.00 15.98 19.40
C THR A 32 -2.63 14.74 20.06
N MET A 33 -2.38 13.54 19.53
CA MET A 33 -2.71 12.26 20.17
C MET A 33 -2.04 12.08 21.54
N PHE A 34 -0.93 12.76 21.82
CA PHE A 34 -0.21 12.70 23.10
C PHE A 34 -0.67 13.75 24.11
N LEU A 35 -1.58 14.64 23.72
CA LEU A 35 -2.08 15.75 24.54
C LEU A 35 -3.25 15.31 25.46
N PRO A 36 -3.75 16.21 26.34
CA PRO A 36 -4.85 15.87 27.24
C PRO A 36 -6.12 15.39 26.52
N ARG A 37 -6.95 14.66 27.27
CA ARG A 37 -8.16 13.95 26.80
C ARG A 37 -8.96 14.67 25.70
N ARG A 38 -9.35 15.93 25.93
CA ARG A 38 -10.22 16.67 25.00
C ARG A 38 -9.58 16.84 23.62
N ILE A 39 -8.26 17.04 23.60
CA ILE A 39 -7.51 17.25 22.37
C ILE A 39 -7.35 15.92 21.60
N ARG A 40 -7.14 14.80 22.28
CA ARG A 40 -7.10 13.47 21.63
C ARG A 40 -8.42 13.12 20.96
N ILE A 41 -9.54 13.42 21.61
CA ILE A 41 -10.87 13.20 21.04
C ILE A 41 -11.07 14.11 19.82
N LEU A 42 -10.63 15.38 19.89
CA LEU A 42 -10.68 16.27 18.74
C LEU A 42 -9.83 15.75 17.57
N CYS A 43 -8.62 15.25 17.85
CA CYS A 43 -7.76 14.60 16.86
C CYS A 43 -8.51 13.45 16.17
N PHE A 44 -9.11 12.54 16.94
CA PHE A 44 -9.92 11.46 16.40
C PHE A 44 -11.06 11.98 15.50
N LEU A 45 -11.81 12.99 15.95
CA LEU A 45 -12.96 13.53 15.22
C LEU A 45 -12.57 14.25 13.92
N ILE A 46 -11.36 14.78 13.81
CA ILE A 46 -10.85 15.42 12.59
C ILE A 46 -10.22 14.38 11.65
N VAL A 47 -9.37 13.49 12.19
CA VAL A 47 -8.66 12.48 11.40
C VAL A 47 -9.64 11.47 10.81
N THR A 48 -10.69 11.08 11.53
CA THR A 48 -11.66 10.08 11.05
C THR A 48 -12.33 10.46 9.72
N PRO A 49 -13.02 11.61 9.58
CA PRO A 49 -13.62 12.01 8.31
C PRO A 49 -12.56 12.24 7.23
N TRP A 50 -11.35 12.69 7.59
CA TRP A 50 -10.24 12.81 6.65
C TRP A 50 -9.86 11.46 6.03
N GLN A 51 -9.66 10.44 6.86
CA GLN A 51 -9.36 9.07 6.43
C GLN A 51 -10.51 8.46 5.61
N ILE A 52 -11.77 8.73 5.98
CA ILE A 52 -12.94 8.30 5.18
C ILE A 52 -12.91 8.94 3.79
N GLY A 53 -12.60 10.22 3.68
CA GLY A 53 -12.44 10.91 2.39
C GLY A 53 -11.35 10.26 1.52
N ILE A 54 -10.22 9.89 2.12
CA ILE A 54 -9.15 9.16 1.41
C ILE A 54 -9.63 7.77 0.97
N ILE A 55 -10.31 7.02 1.83
CA ILE A 55 -10.85 5.68 1.50
C ILE A 55 -11.83 5.75 0.32
N LEU A 56 -12.70 6.75 0.29
CA LEU A 56 -13.69 6.90 -0.77
C LEU A 56 -13.05 7.25 -2.12
N SER A 57 -12.02 8.09 -2.10
CA SER A 57 -11.40 8.65 -3.30
C SER A 57 -10.26 7.79 -3.86
N ALA A 58 -9.52 7.11 -3.00
CA ALA A 58 -8.32 6.35 -3.32
C ALA A 58 -8.45 4.86 -2.96
N ASN A 59 -7.81 4.00 -3.74
CA ASN A 59 -7.72 2.56 -3.43
C ASN A 59 -6.45 2.27 -2.62
N TYR A 60 -6.32 2.88 -1.44
CA TYR A 60 -5.10 2.81 -0.62
C TYR A 60 -5.08 1.58 0.31
N THR A 61 -5.49 0.42 -0.23
CA THR A 61 -5.49 -0.89 0.46
C THR A 61 -6.08 -0.80 1.89
N PHE A 62 -5.44 -1.39 2.89
CA PHE A 62 -5.89 -1.43 4.28
C PHE A 62 -5.30 -0.33 5.17
N LEU A 63 -4.42 0.54 4.65
CA LEU A 63 -3.63 1.46 5.49
C LEU A 63 -4.50 2.50 6.22
N ASN A 64 -5.43 3.16 5.53
CA ASN A 64 -6.34 4.12 6.18
C ASN A 64 -7.25 3.44 7.21
N TYR A 65 -7.60 2.17 6.99
CA TYR A 65 -8.38 1.39 7.96
C TYR A 65 -7.58 1.10 9.22
N LEU A 66 -6.27 0.84 9.11
CA LEU A 66 -5.39 0.74 10.28
C LEU A 66 -5.31 2.06 11.04
N VAL A 67 -5.23 3.20 10.35
CA VAL A 67 -5.24 4.52 11.01
C VAL A 67 -6.54 4.72 11.78
N LEU A 68 -7.69 4.37 11.20
CA LEU A 68 -8.99 4.44 11.88
C LEU A 68 -9.07 3.49 13.08
N ALA A 69 -8.57 2.26 12.93
CA ALA A 69 -8.54 1.27 14.00
C ALA A 69 -7.66 1.73 15.19
N LEU A 70 -6.48 2.29 14.91
CA LEU A 70 -5.60 2.87 15.93
C LEU A 70 -6.20 4.14 16.52
N GLY A 71 -6.85 4.97 15.70
CA GLY A 71 -7.54 6.18 16.13
C GLY A 71 -8.61 5.91 17.18
N PHE A 72 -9.27 4.76 17.14
CA PHE A 72 -10.24 4.34 18.15
C PHE A 72 -9.64 4.34 19.57
N LEU A 73 -8.35 4.06 19.72
CA LEU A 73 -7.64 4.08 21.01
C LEU A 73 -7.48 5.49 21.61
N LEU A 74 -7.76 6.54 20.84
CA LEU A 74 -7.77 7.92 21.34
C LEU A 74 -9.04 8.27 22.11
N LEU A 75 -10.10 7.47 21.93
CA LEU A 75 -11.36 7.63 22.65
C LEU A 75 -11.22 7.08 24.07
N ASP A 76 -11.76 7.79 25.05
CA ASP A 76 -11.75 7.36 26.44
C ASP A 76 -13.05 6.67 26.84
N ASP A 77 -13.00 5.83 27.86
CA ASP A 77 -14.15 5.06 28.34
C ASP A 77 -15.35 5.96 28.65
N GLN A 78 -15.15 7.16 29.20
CA GLN A 78 -16.27 8.05 29.51
C GLN A 78 -16.97 8.57 28.24
N PHE A 79 -16.21 8.83 27.16
CA PHE A 79 -16.78 9.21 25.88
C PHE A 79 -17.54 8.05 25.26
N LEU A 80 -16.95 6.85 25.24
CA LEU A 80 -17.58 5.64 24.69
C LEU A 80 -18.84 5.24 25.47
N LEU A 81 -18.82 5.35 26.81
CA LEU A 81 -19.95 5.08 27.68
C LEU A 81 -21.17 5.94 27.36
N ARG A 82 -21.02 7.10 26.72
CA ARG A 82 -22.18 7.91 26.27
C ARG A 82 -22.97 7.19 25.18
N TYR A 83 -22.28 6.46 24.31
CA TYR A 83 -22.84 5.84 23.10
C TYR A 83 -23.07 4.33 23.21
N LEU A 84 -22.50 3.66 24.23
CA LEU A 84 -22.74 2.22 24.45
C LEU A 84 -24.21 1.91 24.81
N PRO A 85 -24.74 0.73 24.45
CA PRO A 85 -26.05 0.27 24.92
C PRO A 85 -26.04 -0.07 26.42
N ARG A 86 -27.21 0.05 27.08
CA ARG A 86 -27.35 -0.04 28.56
C ARG A 86 -26.80 -1.33 29.18
N PHE A 87 -26.88 -2.47 28.48
CA PHE A 87 -26.40 -3.75 29.00
C PHE A 87 -24.88 -3.82 29.15
N LEU A 88 -24.11 -3.24 28.22
CA LEU A 88 -22.65 -3.16 28.30
C LEU A 88 -22.20 -2.18 29.40
N LYS A 89 -22.95 -1.09 29.61
CA LYS A 89 -22.63 -0.10 30.67
C LYS A 89 -22.69 -0.73 32.06
N LYS A 90 -23.71 -1.57 32.33
CA LYS A 90 -23.86 -2.25 33.64
C LYS A 90 -22.65 -3.12 33.98
N SER A 91 -22.17 -3.92 33.02
CA SER A 91 -21.01 -4.79 33.24
C SER A 91 -19.73 -4.00 33.50
N TYR A 92 -19.47 -2.92 32.75
CA TYR A 92 -18.27 -2.10 32.94
C TYR A 92 -18.28 -1.37 34.30
N LEU A 93 -19.43 -0.80 34.69
CA LEU A 93 -19.56 -0.11 35.98
C LEU A 93 -19.38 -1.08 37.16
N ALA A 94 -19.93 -2.29 37.07
CA ALA A 94 -19.74 -3.33 38.09
C ALA A 94 -18.26 -3.72 38.28
N THR A 95 -17.49 -3.85 37.19
CA THR A 95 -16.05 -4.14 37.26
C THR A 95 -15.25 -2.97 37.82
N LYS A 96 -15.64 -1.73 37.50
CA LYS A 96 -14.96 -0.53 37.99
C LYS A 96 -15.20 -0.28 39.48
N GLU A 97 -16.38 -0.63 39.98
CA GLU A 97 -16.74 -0.54 41.40
C GLU A 97 -16.18 -1.71 42.23
N ALA A 98 -15.77 -2.82 41.59
CA ALA A 98 -15.13 -3.93 42.26
C ALA A 98 -13.76 -3.52 42.82
N LYS A 99 -13.70 -3.32 44.13
CA LYS A 99 -12.47 -3.00 44.85
C LYS A 99 -11.58 -4.25 44.87
N PRO A 100 -10.35 -4.20 44.32
CA PRO A 100 -9.46 -5.35 44.39
C PRO A 100 -9.16 -5.68 45.87
N LEU A 101 -9.25 -6.96 46.24
CA LEU A 101 -8.74 -7.43 47.53
C LEU A 101 -7.25 -7.08 47.59
N ALA A 102 -6.85 -6.29 48.58
CA ALA A 102 -5.45 -5.97 48.81
C ALA A 102 -4.70 -7.29 49.07
N PRO A 103 -3.66 -7.62 48.27
CA PRO A 103 -2.81 -8.75 48.59
C PRO A 103 -2.14 -8.52 49.95
N PRO A 104 -1.90 -9.55 50.76
CA PRO A 104 -1.13 -9.42 51.99
C PRO A 104 0.27 -8.88 51.67
N ALA A 105 0.61 -7.75 52.29
CA ALA A 105 1.88 -7.06 52.11
C ALA A 105 3.01 -7.78 52.86
N LEU A 106 3.54 -8.84 52.25
CA LEU A 106 4.85 -9.41 52.59
C LEU A 106 5.78 -9.17 51.41
N GLU A 107 6.19 -7.93 51.21
CA GLU A 107 7.24 -7.61 50.23
C GLU A 107 8.62 -7.83 50.86
N ASP A 108 9.15 -9.01 50.60
CA ASP A 108 10.53 -9.40 50.86
C ASP A 108 11.52 -8.33 50.33
N GLN A 109 12.36 -7.79 51.21
CA GLN A 109 13.34 -6.73 50.87
C GLN A 109 14.30 -7.13 49.73
N TRP A 110 14.61 -8.43 49.60
CA TRP A 110 15.44 -8.94 48.51
C TRP A 110 14.75 -8.83 47.14
N ARG A 111 13.42 -9.04 47.06
CA ARG A 111 12.63 -8.86 45.82
C ARG A 111 12.61 -7.40 45.40
N LYS A 112 12.57 -6.46 46.35
CA LYS A 112 12.63 -5.01 46.08
C LYS A 112 13.99 -4.62 45.50
N LYS A 113 15.09 -5.11 46.08
CA LYS A 113 16.46 -4.86 45.59
C LYS A 113 16.70 -5.49 44.20
N LEU A 114 16.22 -6.71 43.99
CA LEU A 114 16.26 -7.39 42.70
C LEU A 114 15.47 -6.62 41.63
N ARG A 115 14.23 -6.18 41.94
CA ARG A 115 13.44 -5.34 41.02
C ARG A 115 14.13 -4.03 40.70
N GLN A 116 14.77 -3.37 41.67
CA GLN A 116 15.53 -2.14 41.44
C GLN A 116 16.70 -2.37 40.48
N GLN A 117 17.52 -3.40 40.71
CA GLN A 117 18.63 -3.72 39.81
C GLN A 117 18.16 -4.11 38.41
N LEU A 118 17.12 -4.95 38.30
CA LEU A 118 16.52 -5.30 37.02
C LEU A 118 15.95 -4.07 36.31
N SER A 119 15.32 -3.14 37.04
CA SER A 119 14.80 -1.90 36.45
C SER A 119 15.90 -0.99 35.92
N ALA A 120 17.03 -0.88 36.64
CA ALA A 120 18.18 -0.10 36.20
C ALA A 120 18.85 -0.73 34.96
N LEU A 121 19.00 -2.06 34.94
CA LEU A 121 19.50 -2.79 33.79
C LEU A 121 18.57 -2.63 32.59
N MET A 122 17.25 -2.80 32.78
CA MET A 122 16.26 -2.59 31.73
C MET A 122 16.30 -1.16 31.19
N LEU A 123 16.46 -0.17 32.06
CA LEU A 123 16.60 1.22 31.64
C LEU A 123 17.85 1.43 30.79
N ALA A 124 18.99 0.87 31.20
CA ALA A 124 20.25 0.95 30.46
C ALA A 124 20.14 0.28 29.08
N VAL A 125 19.58 -0.94 29.02
CA VAL A 125 19.33 -1.65 27.76
C VAL A 125 18.38 -0.85 26.86
N THR A 126 17.30 -0.32 27.43
CA THR A 126 16.34 0.50 26.69
C THR A 126 17.00 1.76 26.12
N ALA A 127 17.83 2.45 26.91
CA ALA A 127 18.57 3.62 26.45
C ALA A 127 19.50 3.26 25.28
N VAL A 128 20.31 2.21 25.40
CA VAL A 128 21.21 1.75 24.33
C VAL A 128 20.43 1.41 23.05
N MET A 129 19.34 0.65 23.16
CA MET A 129 18.52 0.25 22.02
C MET A 129 17.85 1.46 21.35
N LEU A 130 17.27 2.38 22.12
CA LEU A 130 16.66 3.59 21.58
C LEU A 130 17.69 4.52 20.95
N THR A 131 18.88 4.67 21.53
CA THR A 131 19.97 5.44 20.93
C THR A 131 20.45 4.82 19.61
N TRP A 132 20.55 3.48 19.54
CA TRP A 132 20.92 2.79 18.33
C TRP A 132 19.86 2.96 17.23
N ILE A 133 18.58 2.78 17.55
CA ILE A 133 17.46 3.02 16.62
C ILE A 133 17.43 4.48 16.17
N PHE A 134 17.64 5.42 17.09
CA PHE A 134 17.72 6.85 16.78
C PHE A 134 18.86 7.16 15.81
N TYR A 135 20.07 6.65 16.09
CA TYR A 135 21.21 6.80 15.19
C TYR A 135 20.89 6.25 13.79
N ALA A 136 20.35 5.03 13.71
CA ALA A 136 20.08 4.40 12.44
C ALA A 136 19.04 5.17 11.61
N THR A 137 18.00 5.69 12.29
CA THR A 137 16.96 6.53 11.67
C THR A 137 17.53 7.86 11.21
N LEU A 138 18.33 8.53 12.04
CA LEU A 138 18.95 9.81 11.73
C LEU A 138 19.95 9.68 10.56
N ALA A 139 20.79 8.65 10.56
CA ALA A 139 21.74 8.41 9.49
C ALA A 139 21.04 8.22 8.15
N GLN A 140 19.96 7.42 8.12
CA GLN A 140 19.14 7.25 6.92
C GLN A 140 18.48 8.55 6.47
N MET A 141 17.98 9.39 7.39
CA MET A 141 17.42 10.70 7.09
C MET A 141 18.47 11.64 6.47
N VAL A 142 19.68 11.68 7.03
CA VAL A 142 20.79 12.48 6.50
C VAL A 142 21.13 12.03 5.08
N TRP A 143 21.24 10.72 4.85
CA TRP A 143 21.53 10.14 3.53
C TRP A 143 20.48 10.43 2.46
N MET A 144 19.22 10.72 2.84
CA MET A 144 18.19 11.17 1.90
C MET A 144 18.50 12.56 1.33
N VAL A 145 19.15 13.43 2.11
CA VAL A 145 19.50 14.79 1.68
C VAL A 145 20.90 14.83 1.06
N LYS A 146 21.87 14.18 1.70
CA LYS A 146 23.27 14.15 1.27
C LYS A 146 23.95 12.86 1.73
N PRO A 147 24.75 12.18 0.88
CA PRO A 147 25.44 10.94 1.25
C PRO A 147 26.65 11.22 2.15
N TRP A 148 26.40 11.63 3.39
CA TRP A 148 27.43 11.85 4.40
C TRP A 148 28.09 10.51 4.81
N PRO A 149 29.42 10.45 5.01
CA PRO A 149 30.11 9.23 5.42
C PRO A 149 29.85 8.86 6.90
N LEU A 150 28.60 8.52 7.24
CA LEU A 150 28.21 7.99 8.55
C LEU A 150 28.44 6.46 8.59
N PRO A 151 28.80 5.88 9.75
CA PRO A 151 28.92 4.43 9.89
C PRO A 151 27.65 3.66 9.48
N THR A 152 27.80 2.73 8.53
CA THR A 152 26.68 1.92 7.98
C THR A 152 26.42 0.64 8.76
N MET A 153 27.40 0.16 9.52
CA MET A 153 27.28 -1.09 10.30
C MET A 153 26.11 -1.08 11.29
N PRO A 154 25.88 0.00 12.10
CA PRO A 154 24.73 0.03 13.00
C PRO A 154 23.39 -0.01 12.26
N VAL A 155 23.33 0.53 11.03
CA VAL A 155 22.11 0.50 10.22
C VAL A 155 21.86 -0.90 9.68
N SER A 156 22.88 -1.50 9.06
CA SER A 156 22.79 -2.82 8.42
C SER A 156 22.47 -3.93 9.42
N ALA A 157 22.97 -3.82 10.65
CA ALA A 157 22.67 -4.78 11.71
C ALA A 157 21.21 -4.72 12.21
N LEU A 158 20.51 -3.59 12.04
CA LEU A 158 19.07 -3.47 12.35
C LEU A 158 18.15 -3.85 11.18
N GLU A 159 18.68 -3.94 9.95
CA GLU A 159 17.89 -4.17 8.74
C GLU A 159 17.07 -5.47 8.77
N PRO A 160 17.58 -6.64 9.21
CA PRO A 160 16.81 -7.88 9.24
C PRO A 160 15.57 -7.81 10.14
N PHE A 161 15.61 -6.98 11.19
CA PHE A 161 14.52 -6.80 12.14
C PHE A 161 13.46 -5.83 11.65
N ARG A 162 13.75 -5.05 10.60
CA ARG A 162 12.87 -4.04 10.03
C ARG A 162 12.36 -3.01 11.06
N ILE A 163 13.18 -2.65 12.05
CA ILE A 163 12.81 -1.69 13.11
C ILE A 163 13.15 -0.23 12.73
N ALA A 164 14.25 0.00 12.03
CA ALA A 164 14.69 1.34 11.59
C ALA A 164 15.02 1.31 10.09
N ASN A 165 14.04 1.63 9.24
CA ASN A 165 14.18 1.59 7.78
C ASN A 165 13.79 2.92 7.16
N ARG A 166 14.19 3.09 5.89
CA ARG A 166 13.75 4.21 5.07
C ARG A 166 12.25 4.04 4.88
N TYR A 167 11.47 4.93 5.49
CA TYR A 167 10.04 4.94 5.34
C TYR A 167 9.66 5.81 4.15
N GLY A 168 9.04 5.20 3.15
CA GLY A 168 8.58 5.89 1.96
C GLY A 168 7.98 4.88 1.00
N LEU A 169 6.72 4.50 1.24
CA LEU A 169 5.99 3.62 0.32
C LEU A 169 5.93 4.23 -1.10
N PHE A 170 5.98 5.57 -1.18
CA PHE A 170 6.02 6.34 -2.43
C PHE A 170 6.89 7.60 -2.27
N ALA A 171 8.20 7.44 -2.11
CA ALA A 171 9.12 8.58 -1.98
C ALA A 171 9.19 9.47 -3.24
N VAL A 172 8.81 8.92 -4.39
CA VAL A 172 8.69 9.63 -5.68
C VAL A 172 7.28 9.41 -6.20
N MET A 173 6.59 10.51 -6.52
CA MET A 173 5.27 10.47 -7.15
C MET A 173 5.44 10.32 -8.67
N THR A 174 4.83 9.29 -9.23
CA THR A 174 4.78 9.07 -10.67
C THR A 174 3.87 10.10 -11.34
N ARG A 175 4.32 10.70 -12.44
CA ARG A 175 3.50 11.68 -13.21
C ARG A 175 2.48 11.01 -14.14
N GLY A 176 2.74 9.77 -14.55
CA GLY A 176 1.88 8.97 -15.41
C GLY A 176 1.37 7.71 -14.72
N ARG A 177 0.24 7.19 -15.21
CA ARG A 177 -0.25 5.86 -14.85
C ARG A 177 0.09 4.88 -15.97
N TYR A 178 1.04 3.99 -15.71
CA TYR A 178 1.46 2.95 -16.65
C TYR A 178 0.89 1.60 -16.21
N GLU A 179 0.27 0.88 -17.13
CA GLU A 179 -0.33 -0.43 -16.88
C GLU A 179 0.21 -1.45 -17.85
N ILE A 180 0.58 -2.61 -17.31
CA ILE A 180 1.06 -3.77 -18.04
C ILE A 180 -0.13 -4.67 -18.39
N ASP A 181 -0.25 -5.07 -19.65
CA ASP A 181 -1.22 -6.05 -20.13
C ASP A 181 -0.52 -7.30 -20.69
N PHE A 182 -1.00 -8.47 -20.28
CA PHE A 182 -0.60 -9.75 -20.89
C PHE A 182 -1.55 -10.10 -22.02
N GLN A 183 -1.01 -10.47 -23.17
CA GLN A 183 -1.77 -10.86 -24.35
C GLN A 183 -1.26 -12.20 -24.87
N GLY A 184 -2.18 -13.12 -25.19
CA GLY A 184 -1.86 -14.37 -25.88
C GLY A 184 -2.23 -14.30 -27.35
N SER A 185 -1.61 -15.17 -28.15
CA SER A 185 -1.93 -15.36 -29.57
C SER A 185 -1.60 -16.79 -30.02
N ASP A 186 -2.40 -17.32 -30.95
CA ASP A 186 -2.15 -18.62 -31.60
C ASP A 186 -1.47 -18.50 -32.97
N ASP A 187 -1.62 -17.34 -33.62
CA ASP A 187 -1.18 -17.06 -34.99
C ASP A 187 -0.14 -15.92 -35.09
N GLY A 188 0.14 -15.24 -33.99
CA GLY A 188 1.01 -14.06 -33.91
C GLY A 188 0.40 -12.78 -34.49
N GLN A 189 -0.83 -12.83 -35.00
CA GLN A 189 -1.54 -11.72 -35.64
C GLN A 189 -2.66 -11.20 -34.73
N ASN A 190 -3.49 -12.10 -34.23
CA ASN A 190 -4.61 -11.80 -33.34
C ASN A 190 -4.19 -11.96 -31.89
N TRP A 191 -4.26 -10.87 -31.12
CA TRP A 191 -3.79 -10.81 -29.74
C TRP A 191 -4.96 -10.55 -28.78
N PHE A 192 -5.15 -11.46 -27.84
CA PHE A 192 -6.23 -11.38 -26.85
C PHE A 192 -5.66 -11.12 -25.47
N ALA A 193 -6.12 -10.04 -24.83
CA ALA A 193 -5.70 -9.68 -23.49
C ALA A 193 -6.30 -10.59 -22.43
N TYR A 194 -5.50 -11.00 -21.46
CA TYR A 194 -5.99 -11.66 -20.26
C TYR A 194 -6.67 -10.63 -19.34
N PRO A 195 -7.96 -10.79 -19.02
CA PRO A 195 -8.70 -9.77 -18.28
C PRO A 195 -8.32 -9.75 -16.80
N PHE A 196 -7.85 -8.62 -16.28
CA PHE A 196 -7.52 -8.44 -14.86
C PHE A 196 -8.76 -8.30 -13.98
N ARG A 197 -8.61 -8.63 -12.69
CA ARG A 197 -9.67 -8.52 -11.69
C ARG A 197 -9.81 -7.09 -11.13
N PHE A 198 -8.68 -6.41 -10.88
CA PHE A 198 -8.67 -5.20 -10.05
C PHE A 198 -7.98 -3.99 -10.70
N LYS A 199 -7.59 -4.11 -11.97
CA LYS A 199 -6.96 -3.04 -12.75
C LYS A 199 -7.83 -2.53 -13.90
N PRO A 200 -7.65 -1.26 -14.32
CA PRO A 200 -8.31 -0.75 -15.51
C PRO A 200 -7.73 -1.45 -16.74
N GLN A 201 -8.62 -1.93 -17.62
CA GLN A 201 -8.26 -2.49 -18.92
C GLN A 201 -9.24 -1.98 -19.97
N ASP A 202 -10.54 -2.28 -19.77
CA ASP A 202 -11.63 -1.72 -20.55
C ASP A 202 -11.80 -0.21 -20.25
N PRO A 203 -11.60 0.69 -21.22
CA PRO A 203 -11.73 2.13 -21.02
C PRO A 203 -13.16 2.60 -20.68
N ALA A 204 -14.18 1.81 -21.02
CA ALA A 204 -15.58 2.10 -20.70
C ALA A 204 -15.95 1.71 -19.25
N LYS A 205 -15.10 0.94 -18.56
CA LYS A 205 -15.38 0.46 -17.21
C LYS A 205 -14.94 1.49 -16.15
N PRO A 206 -15.81 1.84 -15.18
CA PRO A 206 -15.42 2.71 -14.09
C PRO A 206 -14.30 2.12 -13.22
N PRO A 207 -13.43 2.96 -12.62
CA PRO A 207 -12.52 2.49 -11.60
C PRO A 207 -13.29 1.91 -10.40
N GLY A 208 -12.96 0.69 -9.98
CA GLY A 208 -13.56 0.05 -8.82
C GLY A 208 -13.12 0.63 -7.47
N ILE A 209 -13.77 0.16 -6.41
CA ILE A 209 -13.35 0.32 -5.01
C ILE A 209 -12.96 -1.08 -4.52
N TYR A 210 -11.70 -1.28 -4.20
CA TYR A 210 -11.15 -2.59 -3.80
C TYR A 210 -10.61 -2.59 -2.39
N ALA A 211 -10.22 -1.42 -1.87
CA ALA A 211 -9.87 -1.26 -0.47
C ALA A 211 -11.03 -1.76 0.43
N PRO A 212 -10.74 -2.49 1.53
CA PRO A 212 -9.43 -2.70 2.17
C PRO A 212 -8.59 -3.83 1.57
N TYR A 213 -9.11 -4.59 0.60
CA TYR A 213 -8.36 -5.67 -0.02
C TYR A 213 -7.15 -5.12 -0.80
N GLN A 214 -6.01 -5.81 -0.72
CA GLN A 214 -4.81 -5.52 -1.50
C GLN A 214 -4.64 -6.56 -2.60
N PRO A 215 -4.98 -6.24 -3.86
CA PRO A 215 -4.73 -7.10 -5.02
C PRO A 215 -3.23 -7.33 -5.25
N ARG A 216 -2.62 -8.31 -4.59
CA ARG A 216 -1.15 -8.45 -4.58
C ARG A 216 -0.53 -8.56 -5.96
N PHE A 217 -1.14 -9.34 -6.86
CA PHE A 217 -0.66 -9.52 -8.22
C PHE A 217 -0.74 -8.23 -9.03
N ASP A 218 -1.94 -7.65 -9.15
CA ASP A 218 -2.17 -6.38 -9.84
C ASP A 218 -1.28 -5.27 -9.26
N TRP A 219 -1.20 -5.15 -7.93
CA TRP A 219 -0.39 -4.15 -7.23
C TRP A 219 1.10 -4.28 -7.57
N ASN A 220 1.65 -5.50 -7.58
CA ASN A 220 3.03 -5.72 -7.98
C ASN A 220 3.27 -5.35 -9.45
N LEU A 221 2.29 -5.58 -10.34
CA LEU A 221 2.40 -5.13 -11.74
C LEU A 221 2.38 -3.60 -11.87
N TRP A 222 1.75 -2.87 -10.93
CA TRP A 222 1.82 -1.41 -10.92
C TRP A 222 3.22 -0.93 -10.52
N PHE A 223 3.89 -1.60 -9.58
CA PHE A 223 5.30 -1.32 -9.32
C PHE A 223 6.18 -1.70 -10.51
N ALA A 224 5.89 -2.84 -11.13
CA ALA A 224 6.69 -3.34 -12.24
C ALA A 224 6.68 -2.37 -13.43
N SER A 225 5.56 -1.70 -13.70
CA SER A 225 5.46 -0.71 -14.80
C SER A 225 6.32 0.55 -14.58
N LEU A 226 6.85 0.77 -13.37
CA LEU A 226 7.77 1.86 -13.04
C LEU A 226 9.25 1.44 -13.15
N SER A 227 9.50 0.19 -13.51
CA SER A 227 10.82 -0.43 -13.57
C SER A 227 10.96 -1.23 -14.86
N SER A 228 12.12 -1.84 -15.07
CA SER A 228 12.36 -2.69 -16.23
C SER A 228 11.99 -4.14 -15.94
N TRP A 229 11.53 -4.87 -16.96
CA TRP A 229 11.24 -6.31 -16.89
C TRP A 229 12.41 -7.16 -16.33
N ARG A 230 13.66 -6.71 -16.49
CA ARG A 230 14.86 -7.38 -15.97
C ARG A 230 14.96 -7.35 -14.45
N LYS A 231 14.46 -6.27 -13.82
CA LYS A 231 14.44 -6.10 -12.36
C LYS A 231 13.18 -6.73 -11.75
N GLU A 232 12.15 -6.93 -12.56
CA GLU A 232 10.82 -7.36 -12.15
C GLU A 232 10.47 -8.74 -12.73
N PRO A 233 11.08 -9.83 -12.22
CA PRO A 233 10.95 -11.16 -12.80
C PRO A 233 9.52 -11.71 -12.75
N ILE A 234 8.63 -11.12 -11.95
CA ILE A 234 7.21 -11.51 -11.89
C ILE A 234 6.53 -11.45 -13.25
N VAL A 235 6.90 -10.47 -14.10
CA VAL A 235 6.28 -10.28 -15.41
C VAL A 235 6.63 -11.43 -16.35
N VAL A 236 7.93 -11.70 -16.54
CA VAL A 236 8.39 -12.77 -17.43
C VAL A 236 7.97 -14.15 -16.92
N ARG A 237 7.96 -14.37 -15.60
CA ARG A 237 7.44 -15.62 -15.01
C ARG A 237 5.95 -15.80 -15.31
N THR A 238 5.17 -14.73 -15.30
CA THR A 238 3.76 -14.77 -15.68
C THR A 238 3.61 -15.12 -17.16
N GLU A 239 4.38 -14.51 -18.06
CA GLU A 239 4.35 -14.84 -19.50
C GLU A 239 4.62 -16.33 -19.75
N GLN A 240 5.64 -16.88 -19.08
CA GLN A 240 5.98 -18.30 -19.16
C GLN A 240 4.87 -19.21 -18.64
N GLY A 241 4.25 -18.85 -17.50
CA GLY A 241 3.14 -19.63 -16.95
C GLY A 241 1.90 -19.61 -17.84
N LEU A 242 1.60 -18.47 -18.47
CA LEU A 242 0.53 -18.35 -19.46
C LEU A 242 0.80 -19.22 -20.70
N LEU A 243 2.05 -19.26 -21.19
CA LEU A 243 2.45 -20.15 -22.30
C LEU A 243 2.35 -21.64 -21.93
N ARG A 244 2.56 -21.99 -20.66
CA ARG A 244 2.40 -23.37 -20.18
C ARG A 244 0.93 -23.73 -19.90
N GLY A 245 0.08 -22.74 -19.70
CA GLY A 245 -1.30 -22.95 -19.25
C GLY A 245 -1.39 -23.27 -17.76
N ASP A 246 -0.45 -22.77 -16.96
CA ASP A 246 -0.38 -23.06 -15.52
C ASP A 246 -1.64 -22.55 -14.81
N ALA A 247 -2.40 -23.46 -14.19
CA ALA A 247 -3.68 -23.13 -13.55
C ALA A 247 -3.55 -22.06 -12.45
N GLU A 248 -2.46 -22.10 -11.67
CA GLU A 248 -2.18 -21.11 -10.62
C GLU A 248 -2.01 -19.70 -11.18
N VAL A 249 -1.38 -19.57 -12.36
CA VAL A 249 -1.20 -18.29 -13.04
C VAL A 249 -2.51 -17.81 -13.65
N LEU A 250 -3.30 -18.71 -14.25
CA LEU A 250 -4.62 -18.38 -14.80
C LEU A 250 -5.59 -17.88 -13.71
N LEU A 251 -5.52 -18.40 -12.49
CA LEU A 251 -6.34 -17.94 -11.36
C LEU A 251 -6.11 -16.48 -10.97
N LEU A 252 -4.94 -15.91 -11.30
CA LEU A 252 -4.62 -14.49 -11.06
C LEU A 252 -5.49 -13.56 -11.92
N PHE A 253 -5.99 -14.05 -13.06
CA PHE A 253 -6.85 -13.30 -13.98
C PHE A 253 -8.34 -13.56 -13.68
N SER A 254 -9.21 -12.71 -14.21
CA SER A 254 -10.67 -12.85 -14.09
C SER A 254 -11.25 -13.82 -15.12
N GLY A 255 -10.52 -14.12 -16.18
CA GLY A 255 -10.91 -15.01 -17.26
C GLY A 255 -9.73 -15.44 -18.10
N ASN A 256 -9.94 -16.44 -18.96
CA ASN A 256 -8.94 -16.99 -19.87
C ASN A 256 -9.47 -16.91 -21.32
N PRO A 257 -8.86 -16.12 -22.23
CA PRO A 257 -9.26 -16.06 -23.63
C PRO A 257 -8.91 -17.34 -24.42
N PHE A 258 -8.14 -18.26 -23.85
CA PHE A 258 -7.68 -19.50 -24.47
C PHE A 258 -8.18 -20.73 -23.69
N PRO A 259 -9.50 -21.04 -23.72
CA PRO A 259 -10.09 -22.08 -22.86
C PRO A 259 -9.77 -23.52 -23.30
N HIS A 260 -9.39 -23.74 -24.56
CA HIS A 260 -9.19 -25.08 -25.12
C HIS A 260 -7.72 -25.53 -25.07
N ALA A 261 -6.79 -24.62 -25.31
CA ALA A 261 -5.36 -24.89 -25.29
C ALA A 261 -4.61 -23.60 -24.94
N ALA A 262 -3.51 -23.70 -24.19
CA ALA A 262 -2.67 -22.54 -23.91
C ALA A 262 -2.08 -21.95 -25.20
N PRO A 263 -1.95 -20.61 -25.29
CA PRO A 263 -1.56 -19.93 -26.51
C PRO A 263 -0.16 -20.31 -26.97
N ARG A 264 0.09 -20.14 -28.27
CA ARG A 264 1.42 -20.37 -28.85
C ARG A 264 2.41 -19.25 -28.51
N GLN A 265 1.92 -18.02 -28.40
CA GLN A 265 2.71 -16.84 -28.13
C GLN A 265 2.08 -16.02 -27.00
N VAL A 266 2.91 -15.40 -26.18
CA VAL A 266 2.50 -14.43 -25.16
C VAL A 266 3.39 -13.20 -25.28
N ARG A 267 2.77 -12.02 -25.22
CA ARG A 267 3.49 -10.75 -25.11
C ARG A 267 2.96 -9.93 -23.96
N CYS A 268 3.85 -9.17 -23.37
CA CYS A 268 3.53 -8.18 -22.36
C CYS A 268 3.70 -6.78 -22.96
N VAL A 269 2.60 -6.01 -22.99
CA VAL A 269 2.60 -4.62 -23.47
C VAL A 269 2.39 -3.64 -22.33
N VAL A 270 2.83 -2.40 -22.51
CA VAL A 270 2.57 -1.31 -21.58
C VAL A 270 1.72 -0.22 -22.23
N TRP A 271 0.75 0.26 -21.46
CA TRP A 271 -0.14 1.34 -21.81
C TRP A 271 0.04 2.49 -20.84
N GLN A 272 -0.02 3.73 -21.33
CA GLN A 272 -0.25 4.89 -20.47
C GLN A 272 -1.74 5.20 -20.40
N TYR A 273 -2.24 5.45 -19.20
CA TYR A 273 -3.64 5.75 -18.89
C TYR A 273 -3.81 7.18 -18.39
N TRP A 274 -4.92 7.80 -18.78
CA TRP A 274 -5.42 9.06 -18.25
C TRP A 274 -6.90 8.93 -17.94
N PHE A 275 -7.40 9.71 -16.99
CA PHE A 275 -8.83 9.92 -16.87
C PHE A 275 -9.34 10.73 -18.06
N THR A 276 -10.51 10.35 -18.57
CA THR A 276 -11.27 11.19 -19.52
C THR A 276 -11.77 12.46 -18.86
N THR A 277 -12.09 13.46 -19.66
CA THR A 277 -12.81 14.66 -19.24
C THR A 277 -14.30 14.37 -19.02
N PRO A 278 -15.03 15.23 -18.27
CA PRO A 278 -16.47 15.11 -18.15
C PRO A 278 -17.24 15.20 -19.46
N ALA A 279 -16.70 15.91 -20.46
CA ALA A 279 -17.29 15.98 -21.79
C ALA A 279 -17.17 14.63 -22.53
N GLU A 280 -15.96 14.06 -22.58
CA GLU A 280 -15.70 12.75 -23.20
C GLU A 280 -16.51 11.63 -22.55
N LYS A 281 -16.60 11.62 -21.21
CA LYS A 281 -17.42 10.62 -20.51
C LYS A 281 -18.90 10.73 -20.87
N ARG A 282 -19.45 11.95 -20.98
CA ARG A 282 -20.86 12.16 -21.36
C ARG A 282 -21.15 11.76 -22.80
N SER A 283 -20.22 12.02 -23.73
CA SER A 283 -20.45 11.75 -25.15
C SER A 283 -20.12 10.31 -25.56
N GLN A 284 -19.10 9.69 -24.96
CA GLN A 284 -18.57 8.38 -25.38
C GLN A 284 -18.74 7.28 -24.33
N GLY A 285 -19.16 7.61 -23.10
CA GLY A 285 -19.26 6.64 -22.00
C GLY A 285 -17.91 6.17 -21.44
N MET A 286 -16.79 6.75 -21.90
CA MET A 286 -15.44 6.33 -21.53
C MET A 286 -14.99 6.97 -20.20
N TRP A 287 -14.40 6.16 -19.32
CA TRP A 287 -13.78 6.61 -18.06
C TRP A 287 -12.28 6.85 -18.20
N TRP A 288 -11.66 6.19 -19.17
CA TRP A 288 -10.23 6.22 -19.39
C TRP A 288 -9.89 6.53 -20.84
N ARG A 289 -8.80 7.26 -21.03
CA ARG A 289 -8.06 7.31 -22.29
C ARG A 289 -6.79 6.50 -22.10
N ARG A 290 -6.39 5.71 -23.09
CA ARG A 290 -5.14 4.95 -23.04
C ARG A 290 -4.38 5.03 -24.35
N GLN A 291 -3.06 4.90 -24.26
CA GLN A 291 -2.15 4.86 -25.41
C GLN A 291 -1.17 3.72 -25.24
N LEU A 292 -1.02 2.89 -26.28
CA LEU A 292 -0.03 1.82 -26.31
C LEU A 292 1.35 2.44 -26.47
N LEU A 293 2.28 2.13 -25.57
CA LEU A 293 3.66 2.58 -25.69
C LEU A 293 4.55 1.52 -26.36
N GLY A 294 4.19 0.24 -26.25
CA GLY A 294 4.90 -0.85 -26.90
C GLY A 294 5.02 -2.08 -26.01
N LEU A 295 6.03 -2.92 -26.31
CA LEU A 295 6.37 -4.10 -25.51
C LEU A 295 7.07 -3.69 -24.22
N TYR A 296 6.61 -4.22 -23.10
CA TYR A 296 7.26 -4.08 -21.79
C TYR A 296 8.32 -5.15 -21.56
N ALA A 297 8.01 -6.40 -21.92
CA ALA A 297 8.92 -7.54 -21.82
C ALA A 297 9.03 -8.23 -23.20
N PRO A 298 9.96 -9.17 -23.38
CA PRO A 298 10.11 -9.88 -24.65
C PRO A 298 8.87 -10.71 -24.99
N THR A 299 8.44 -10.67 -26.24
CA THR A 299 7.42 -11.61 -26.74
C THR A 299 8.00 -13.02 -26.70
N LEU A 300 7.30 -13.93 -26.04
CA LEU A 300 7.70 -15.32 -25.88
C LEU A 300 6.85 -16.23 -26.76
N GLU A 301 7.46 -17.27 -27.31
CA GLU A 301 6.80 -18.31 -28.09
C GLU A 301 7.10 -19.69 -27.50
N ARG A 302 6.08 -20.54 -27.42
CA ARG A 302 6.22 -21.96 -27.11
C ARG A 302 6.30 -22.76 -28.40
N GLN A 303 7.46 -23.35 -28.65
CA GLN A 303 7.70 -24.24 -29.79
C GLN A 303 7.01 -25.59 -29.61
N SER A 304 6.95 -26.38 -30.68
CA SER A 304 6.30 -27.71 -30.69
C SER A 304 6.95 -28.71 -29.73
N ASP A 305 8.23 -28.54 -29.40
CA ASP A 305 8.97 -29.34 -28.41
C ASP A 305 8.75 -28.88 -26.95
N GLY A 306 7.91 -27.87 -26.74
CA GLY A 306 7.61 -27.29 -25.43
C GLY A 306 8.63 -26.25 -24.95
N ARG A 307 9.70 -25.96 -25.70
CA ARG A 307 10.67 -24.92 -25.33
C ARG A 307 10.06 -23.54 -25.52
N ILE A 308 10.41 -22.64 -24.59
CA ILE A 308 10.03 -21.22 -24.66
C ILE A 308 11.22 -20.44 -25.22
N VAL A 309 10.99 -19.74 -26.33
CA VAL A 309 11.99 -18.90 -27.01
C VAL A 309 11.52 -17.45 -27.04
N VAL A 310 12.47 -16.53 -27.21
CA VAL A 310 12.16 -15.11 -27.40
C VAL A 310 11.95 -14.87 -28.90
N LEU A 311 10.76 -14.40 -29.26
CA LEU A 311 10.42 -14.04 -30.64
C LEU A 311 10.80 -12.58 -30.95
N GLN A 312 10.56 -11.68 -29.99
CA GLN A 312 10.81 -10.26 -30.17
C GLN A 312 11.27 -9.62 -28.85
N TRP A 313 12.35 -8.86 -28.89
CA TRP A 313 12.82 -8.06 -27.76
C TRP A 313 12.08 -6.71 -27.72
N PRO A 314 11.78 -6.18 -26.52
CA PRO A 314 11.24 -4.82 -26.42
C PRO A 314 12.32 -3.83 -26.86
N ALA A 315 11.91 -2.72 -27.48
CA ALA A 315 12.80 -1.57 -27.63
C ALA A 315 13.30 -1.14 -26.23
N THR A 316 14.50 -0.58 -26.13
CA THR A 316 15.00 -0.02 -24.86
C THR A 316 14.00 1.00 -24.36
N MET A 317 13.30 0.63 -23.29
CA MET A 317 12.34 1.52 -22.64
C MET A 317 13.14 2.43 -21.72
N GLU A 318 13.21 3.71 -22.06
CA GLU A 318 13.71 4.75 -21.15
C GLU A 318 12.89 4.67 -19.84
N PRO A 319 13.52 4.75 -18.66
CA PRO A 319 12.79 4.84 -17.39
C PRO A 319 11.78 5.98 -17.45
N HIS A 320 10.52 5.71 -17.08
CA HIS A 320 9.49 6.75 -17.02
C HIS A 320 9.78 7.69 -15.84
N GLU A 321 10.11 8.96 -16.11
CA GLU A 321 10.36 10.01 -15.08
C GLU A 321 9.14 10.41 -14.25
#